data_AF-A0A1F4PYJ4-F1
#
_entry.id   AF-A0A1F4PYJ4-F1
#
_cell.length_a   1.000
_cell.length_b   1.000
_cell.length_c   1.000
_cell.angle_alpha   90.00
_cell.angle_beta   90.00
_cell.angle_gamma   90.00
#
_symmetry.space_group_name_H-M   'P 1'
#
loop_
_entity.id
_entity.type
_entity.pdbx_description
1 polymer ?
#
loop_
_entity_poly.entity_id
_entity_poly.type
_entity_poly.pdbx_seq_one_letter_code
_entity_poly.pdbx_strand_id
1 'polypeptide(L)'
;MDQGVRGEDVGGAGRLPQAAAPVSYRDLCKACLWLGLTAYGGPAMVGHVRDVVVERRRWVGAREFADGLALCQLIPGATLTQVISYVGLVLRGPAGAAVAAACFILPGALLVLVLSALLL
;
A
#
# COMPACT_ATOMS: atom_id res chain seq x y z
N MET A 1 10.99 -4.33 50.62
CA MET A 1 11.90 -4.12 49.48
C MET A 1 11.37 -5.01 48.35
N ASP A 2 10.14 -4.92 47.85
CA ASP A 2 9.33 -3.79 47.36
C ASP A 2 10.11 -2.65 46.71
N GLN A 3 10.53 -2.90 45.47
CA GLN A 3 10.83 -1.89 44.46
C GLN A 3 10.21 -2.42 43.17
N GLY A 4 9.06 -1.85 42.83
CA GLY A 4 8.31 -2.14 41.63
C GLY A 4 9.18 -2.06 40.40
N VAL A 5 9.20 -3.15 39.64
CA VAL A 5 9.37 -3.08 38.19
C VAL A 5 8.11 -2.39 37.66
N ARG A 6 8.18 -1.07 37.81
CA ARG A 6 7.52 -0.02 37.07
C ARG A 6 7.02 -0.58 35.76
N GLY A 7 5.69 -0.56 35.61
CA GLY A 7 5.01 -0.85 34.37
C GLY A 7 5.78 -0.20 33.23
N GLU A 8 6.44 -1.03 32.44
CA GLU A 8 6.70 -0.67 31.07
C GLU A 8 5.32 -0.53 30.47
N ASP A 9 4.93 0.73 30.33
CA ASP A 9 3.82 1.16 29.52
C ASP A 9 3.93 0.43 28.17
N VAL A 10 3.24 -0.71 28.04
CA VAL A 10 2.84 -1.30 26.76
C VAL A 10 1.75 -0.40 26.13
N GLY A 11 1.94 0.92 26.24
CA GLY A 11 1.12 2.01 25.72
C GLY A 11 1.65 2.52 24.39
N GLY A 12 2.30 1.65 23.63
CA GLY A 12 2.78 1.89 22.27
C GLY A 12 2.11 1.00 21.23
N ALA A 13 0.96 0.39 21.53
CA ALA A 13 0.11 -0.25 20.52
C ALA A 13 -0.32 0.84 19.52
N GLY A 14 0.44 0.90 18.42
CA GLY A 14 0.45 1.99 17.46
C GLY A 14 -0.95 2.36 17.00
N ARG A 15 -1.23 3.67 16.99
CA ARG A 15 -2.43 4.24 16.37
C ARG A 15 -2.56 3.62 14.98
N LEU A 16 -3.67 2.93 14.75
CA LEU A 16 -4.01 2.49 13.41
C LEU A 16 -3.97 3.73 12.49
N PRO A 17 -3.23 3.69 11.37
CA PRO A 17 -3.09 4.83 10.47
C PRO A 17 -4.47 5.37 10.12
N GLN A 18 -4.70 6.64 10.45
CA GLN A 18 -6.02 7.23 10.38
C GLN A 18 -6.14 7.93 9.03
N ALA A 19 -6.73 7.24 8.05
CA ALA A 19 -6.96 7.82 6.72
C ALA A 19 -7.80 9.11 6.83
N ALA A 20 -7.30 10.19 6.23
CA ALA A 20 -8.01 11.45 6.17
C ALA A 20 -9.18 11.33 5.16
N ALA A 21 -10.41 11.18 5.69
CA ALA A 21 -11.68 11.08 4.97
C ALA A 21 -11.85 9.81 4.09
N PRO A 22 -13.11 9.32 3.89
CA PRO A 22 -13.35 8.13 3.08
C PRO A 22 -13.02 8.40 1.60
N VAL A 23 -11.88 7.89 1.14
CA VAL A 23 -11.43 7.99 -0.26
C VAL A 23 -12.39 7.24 -1.17
N SER A 24 -12.75 7.81 -2.32
CA SER A 24 -13.63 7.17 -3.29
C SER A 24 -12.99 5.92 -3.91
N TYR A 25 -13.74 4.83 -4.06
CA TYR A 25 -13.26 3.62 -4.75
C TYR A 25 -12.71 3.94 -6.15
N ARG A 26 -13.32 4.91 -6.85
CA ARG A 26 -12.87 5.31 -8.19
C ARG A 26 -11.47 5.89 -8.19
N ASP A 27 -11.13 6.69 -7.18
CA ASP A 27 -9.81 7.31 -7.07
C ASP A 27 -8.74 6.31 -6.66
N LEU A 28 -9.09 5.39 -5.76
CA LEU A 28 -8.24 4.25 -5.40
C LEU A 28 -7.95 3.38 -6.63
N CYS A 29 -8.98 2.96 -7.37
CA CYS A 29 -8.81 2.18 -8.60
C CYS A 29 -7.94 2.90 -9.61
N LYS A 30 -8.21 4.19 -9.90
CA LYS A 30 -7.41 4.96 -10.86
C LYS A 30 -5.95 5.07 -10.43
N ALA A 31 -5.67 5.29 -9.14
CA ALA A 31 -4.31 5.36 -8.65
C ALA A 31 -3.58 4.01 -8.75
N CYS A 32 -4.21 2.91 -8.32
CA CYS A 32 -3.63 1.58 -8.41
C CYS A 32 -3.43 1.13 -9.86
N LEU A 33 -4.36 1.45 -10.75
CA LEU A 33 -4.27 1.11 -12.17
C LEU A 33 -3.20 1.93 -12.88
N TRP A 34 -3.07 3.22 -12.53
CA TRP A 34 -1.95 4.05 -13.00
C TRP A 34 -0.61 3.52 -12.50
N LEU A 35 -0.50 3.22 -11.20
CA LEU A 35 0.70 2.64 -10.59
C LEU A 35 1.04 1.27 -11.19
N GLY A 36 0.05 0.45 -11.55
CA GLY A 36 0.26 -0.84 -12.21
C GLY A 36 0.74 -0.67 -13.66
N LEU A 37 0.23 0.35 -14.37
CA LEU A 37 0.68 0.68 -15.71
C LEU A 37 2.09 1.28 -15.73
N THR A 38 2.43 2.09 -14.73
CA THR A 38 3.76 2.66 -14.53
C THR A 38 4.66 1.79 -13.65
N ALA A 39 4.27 0.54 -13.38
CA ALA A 39 5.07 -0.37 -12.57
C ALA A 39 6.35 -0.75 -13.32
N TYR A 40 7.46 -0.14 -12.92
CA TYR A 40 8.79 -0.59 -13.29
C TYR A 40 9.42 -1.33 -12.11
N GLY A 41 10.22 -2.36 -12.40
CA GLY A 41 10.86 -3.16 -11.36
C GLY A 41 11.84 -2.35 -10.50
N GLY A 42 12.08 -2.82 -9.27
CA GLY A 42 13.12 -2.29 -8.38
C GLY A 42 12.65 -1.33 -7.28
N PRO A 43 13.58 -0.86 -6.43
CA PRO A 43 13.27 -0.09 -5.22
C PRO A 43 12.68 1.30 -5.49
N ALA A 44 12.96 1.87 -6.66
CA ALA A 44 12.46 3.19 -7.05
C ALA A 44 10.93 3.23 -7.18
N MET A 45 10.28 2.09 -7.43
CA MET A 45 8.81 2.02 -7.52
C MET A 45 8.12 2.20 -6.16
N VAL A 46 8.76 1.77 -5.06
CA VAL A 46 8.26 2.04 -3.70
C VAL A 46 8.27 3.55 -3.41
N GLY A 47 9.31 4.25 -3.88
CA GLY A 47 9.36 5.72 -3.83
C GLY A 47 8.26 6.39 -4.66
N HIS A 48 7.89 5.80 -5.81
CA HIS A 48 6.80 6.30 -6.63
C HIS A 48 5.43 6.12 -5.95
N VAL A 49 5.19 4.97 -5.30
CA VAL A 49 3.98 4.77 -4.49
C VAL A 49 3.92 5.78 -3.35
N ARG A 50 5.05 6.05 -2.67
CA ARG A 50 5.12 7.10 -1.64
C ARG A 50 4.76 8.47 -2.19
N ASP A 51 5.32 8.87 -3.34
CA ASP A 51 5.01 10.17 -3.98
C ASP A 51 3.51 10.30 -4.29
N VAL A 52 2.91 9.26 -4.86
CA VAL A 52 1.48 9.27 -5.21
C VAL A 52 0.60 9.33 -3.96
N VAL A 53 0.87 8.51 -2.96
CA VAL A 53 0.01 8.34 -1.78
C VAL A 53 0.20 9.46 -0.75
N VAL A 54 1.44 9.89 -0.52
CA VAL A 54 1.81 10.87 0.51
C VAL A 54 1.83 12.29 -0.05
N GLU A 55 2.53 12.52 -1.17
CA GLU A 55 2.76 13.88 -1.66
C GLU A 55 1.58 14.39 -2.51
N ARG A 56 1.20 13.62 -3.54
CA ARG A 56 0.17 14.03 -4.51
C ARG A 56 -1.25 13.92 -3.98
N ARG A 57 -1.56 12.80 -3.31
CA ARG A 57 -2.92 12.50 -2.83
C ARG A 57 -3.12 12.79 -1.35
N ARG A 58 -2.05 12.84 -0.56
CA ARG A 58 -2.08 13.09 0.90
C ARG A 58 -3.06 12.18 1.65
N TRP A 59 -3.14 10.92 1.21
CA TRP A 59 -4.03 9.91 1.78
C TRP A 59 -3.48 9.32 3.08
N VAL A 60 -2.15 9.24 3.18
CA VAL A 60 -1.41 8.71 4.31
C VAL A 60 -0.24 9.65 4.58
N GLY A 61 0.09 9.88 5.84
CA GLY A 61 1.25 10.69 6.22
C GLY A 61 2.58 10.00 5.89
N ALA A 62 3.65 10.79 5.73
CA ALA A 62 4.98 10.26 5.42
C ALA A 62 5.49 9.24 6.46
N ARG A 63 5.19 9.49 7.74
CA ARG A 63 5.61 8.63 8.86
C ARG A 63 4.81 7.32 8.89
N GLU A 64 3.50 7.42 8.73
CA GLU A 64 2.59 6.25 8.67
C GLU A 64 2.92 5.34 7.48
N PHE A 65 3.26 5.93 6.33
CA PHE A 65 3.71 5.17 5.17
C PHE A 65 5.03 4.45 5.43
N ALA A 66 6.00 5.12 6.09
CA ALA A 66 7.29 4.52 6.41
C ALA A 66 7.15 3.35 7.39
N ASP A 67 6.31 3.49 8.42
CA ASP A 67 6.01 2.42 9.37
C ASP A 67 5.33 1.23 8.68
N GLY A 68 4.33 1.50 7.82
CA GLY A 68 3.68 0.47 7.00
C GLY A 68 4.62 -0.23 6.01
N LEU A 69 5.55 0.52 5.41
CA LEU A 69 6.58 -0.04 4.53
C LEU A 69 7.54 -0.95 5.31
N ALA A 70 7.96 -0.56 6.51
CA ALA A 70 8.81 -1.40 7.36
C ALA A 70 8.09 -2.72 7.71
N LEU A 71 6.79 -2.67 8.02
CA LEU A 71 5.96 -3.87 8.23
C LEU A 71 5.91 -4.75 6.97
N CYS A 72 5.73 -4.16 5.79
CA CYS A 72 5.71 -4.90 4.52
C CYS A 72 7.08 -5.51 4.17
N GLN A 73 8.18 -4.93 4.64
CA GLN A 73 9.54 -5.46 4.42
C GLN A 73 9.92 -6.54 5.44
N LEU A 74 9.29 -6.55 6.63
CA LEU A 74 9.45 -7.62 7.61
C LEU A 74 8.86 -8.95 7.12
N ILE A 75 7.78 -8.90 6.34
CA ILE A 75 7.17 -10.09 5.74
C ILE A 75 7.83 -10.33 4.37
N PRO A 76 8.65 -11.39 4.20
CA PRO A 76 9.29 -11.66 2.92
C PRO A 76 8.22 -11.89 1.84
N GLY A 77 8.26 -11.10 0.77
CA GLY A 77 7.27 -11.14 -0.30
C GLY A 77 7.40 -10.01 -1.32
N ALA A 78 6.39 -9.85 -2.17
CA ALA A 78 6.33 -8.79 -3.17
C ALA A 78 6.07 -7.43 -2.51
N THR A 79 7.13 -6.75 -2.04
CA THR A 79 7.06 -5.49 -1.29
C THR A 79 6.12 -4.47 -1.92
N LEU A 80 6.15 -4.33 -3.25
CA LEU A 80 5.31 -3.36 -3.95
C LEU A 80 3.81 -3.69 -3.82
N THR A 81 3.43 -4.95 -4.09
CA THR A 81 2.05 -5.41 -3.96
C THR A 81 1.58 -5.36 -2.50
N GLN A 82 2.46 -5.66 -1.55
CA GLN A 82 2.17 -5.54 -0.12
C GLN A 82 1.86 -4.10 0.26
N VAL A 83 2.68 -3.14 -0.16
CA VAL A 83 2.45 -1.71 0.09
C VAL A 83 1.17 -1.21 -0.57
N ILE A 84 0.91 -1.59 -1.83
CA ILE A 84 -0.34 -1.26 -2.53
C ILE A 84 -1.56 -1.80 -1.77
N SER A 85 -1.49 -3.06 -1.35
CA SER A 85 -2.58 -3.73 -0.61
C SER A 85 -2.77 -3.10 0.76
N TYR A 86 -1.69 -2.77 1.45
CA TYR A 86 -1.70 -2.06 2.73
C TYR A 86 -2.33 -0.67 2.61
N VAL A 87 -1.98 0.10 1.58
CA VAL A 87 -2.61 1.40 1.30
C VAL A 87 -4.11 1.22 1.03
N GLY A 88 -4.51 0.22 0.23
CA GLY A 88 -5.92 -0.11 0.03
C GLY A 88 -6.65 -0.50 1.32
N LEU A 89 -5.98 -1.24 2.20
CA LEU A 89 -6.48 -1.66 3.52
C LEU A 89 -6.72 -0.45 4.43
N VAL A 90 -5.75 0.46 4.51
CA VAL A 90 -5.85 1.68 5.35
C VAL A 90 -6.95 2.61 4.84
N LEU A 91 -7.16 2.71 3.53
CA LEU A 91 -8.10 3.66 2.95
C LEU A 91 -9.56 3.19 2.97
N ARG A 92 -9.83 1.91 2.72
CA ARG A 92 -11.21 1.37 2.63
C ARG A 92 -11.40 -0.02 3.26
N GLY A 93 -10.49 -0.46 4.11
CA GLY A 93 -10.55 -1.77 4.76
C GLY A 93 -10.26 -2.93 3.80
N PRO A 94 -10.64 -4.17 4.16
CA PRO A 94 -10.23 -5.37 3.42
C PRO A 94 -10.75 -5.39 1.97
N ALA A 95 -11.93 -4.82 1.71
CA ALA A 95 -12.45 -4.65 0.35
C ALA A 95 -11.57 -3.68 -0.48
N GLY A 96 -11.05 -2.62 0.14
CA GLY A 96 -10.11 -1.69 -0.50
C GLY A 96 -8.79 -2.35 -0.85
N ALA A 97 -8.27 -3.21 0.03
CA ALA A 97 -7.05 -3.99 -0.22
C ALA A 97 -7.19 -4.91 -1.44
N ALA A 98 -8.29 -5.66 -1.53
CA ALA A 98 -8.57 -6.54 -2.66
C ALA A 98 -8.69 -5.77 -3.98
N VAL A 99 -9.41 -4.64 -3.97
CA VAL A 99 -9.57 -3.77 -5.15
C VAL A 99 -8.24 -3.16 -5.58
N ALA A 100 -7.44 -2.67 -4.63
CA ALA A 100 -6.13 -2.08 -4.91
C ALA A 100 -5.18 -3.10 -5.56
N ALA A 101 -5.10 -4.30 -4.99
CA ALA A 101 -4.30 -5.39 -5.54
C ALA A 101 -4.78 -5.81 -6.93
N ALA A 102 -6.09 -6.00 -7.11
CA ALA A 102 -6.68 -6.38 -8.39
C ALA A 102 -6.39 -5.32 -9.47
N CYS A 103 -6.66 -4.03 -9.20
CA CYS A 103 -6.40 -2.94 -10.15
C CYS A 103 -4.92 -2.77 -10.48
N PHE A 104 -4.01 -3.09 -9.56
CA PHE A 104 -2.58 -3.04 -9.80
C PHE A 104 -2.08 -4.17 -10.72
N ILE A 105 -2.63 -5.39 -10.58
CA ILE A 105 -2.26 -6.56 -11.40
C ILE A 105 -2.90 -6.50 -12.80
N LEU A 106 -4.10 -5.93 -12.89
CA LEU A 106 -4.93 -5.86 -14.10
C LEU A 106 -4.18 -5.36 -15.35
N PRO A 107 -3.43 -4.24 -15.34
CA PRO A 107 -2.73 -3.76 -16.53
C PRO A 107 -1.66 -4.74 -17.03
N GLY A 108 -0.93 -5.39 -16.13
CA GLY A 108 0.07 -6.40 -16.49
C GLY A 108 -0.57 -7.66 -17.10
N ALA A 109 -1.64 -8.15 -16.48
CA ALA A 109 -2.40 -9.29 -17.01
C ALA A 109 -3.00 -8.99 -18.39
N LEU A 110 -3.55 -7.78 -18.58
CA LEU A 110 -4.10 -7.34 -19.86
C LEU A 110 -3.02 -7.29 -20.94
N LEU A 111 -1.83 -6.75 -20.62
CA LEU A 111 -0.71 -6.68 -21.55
C LEU A 111 -0.27 -8.08 -22.02
N VAL A 112 -0.14 -9.02 -21.09
CA VAL A 112 0.22 -10.42 -21.40
C VAL A 112 -0.85 -11.08 -22.27
N LEU A 113 -2.14 -10.88 -21.96
CA LEU A 113 -3.24 -11.43 -22.77
C LEU A 113 -3.26 -10.86 -24.19
N VAL A 114 -3.04 -9.55 -24.36
CA VAL A 114 -2.99 -8.91 -25.67
C VAL A 114 -1.81 -9.43 -26.49
N LEU A 115 -0.62 -9.52 -25.87
CA LEU A 115 0.55 -10.08 -26.55
C LEU A 115 0.33 -11.55 -26.91
N SER A 116 -0.24 -12.34 -26.00
CA SER A 116 -0.56 -13.74 -26.26
C SER A 116 -1.55 -13.89 -27.41
N ALA A 117 -2.60 -13.08 -27.47
CA ALA A 117 -3.60 -13.13 -28.54
C ALA A 117 -3.09 -12.60 -29.88
N LEU A 118 -2.09 -11.72 -29.88
CA LEU A 118 -1.47 -11.17 -31.09
C LEU A 118 -0.37 -12.09 -31.65
N LEU A 119 0.31 -12.84 -30.79
CA LEU A 119 1.39 -13.77 -31.16
C LEU A 119 0.89 -15.18 -31.49
N LEU A 120 -0.36 -15.50 -31.15
CA LEU A 120 -1.09 -16.71 -31.56
C LEU A 120 -1.79 -16.49 -32.91
#